data_AF-A0A8C5E4V5-F1
#
_entry.id   AF-A0A8C5E4V5-F1
#
_cell.length_a   1.000
_cell.length_b   1.000
_cell.length_c   1.000
_cell.angle_alpha   90.00
_cell.angle_beta   90.00
_cell.angle_gamma   90.00
#
_symmetry.space_group_name_H-M   'P 1'
#
loop_
_entity.id
_entity.type
_entity.pdbx_description
1 polymer ?
#
loop_
_entity_poly.entity_id
_entity_poly.type
_entity_poly.pdbx_seq_one_letter_code
_entity_poly.pdbx_strand_id
1 'polypeptide(L)'
;MLWTVLFALLLILVLQTQMFVCLKELRTRHSTLSFPLPPHQRLPGAIIIGVRKGGTRALLEMLNLHPDVEMAKAEVNLEHYRRRLDWYRSQMPLTSSGQLTLEKTPGYFAITSGS
;
A
#
# COMPACT_ATOMS: atom_id res chain seq x y z
N MET A 1 -28.83 19.24 29.35
CA MET A 1 -28.95 18.15 28.36
C MET A 1 -28.76 18.63 26.92
N LEU A 2 -29.33 19.77 26.50
CA LEU A 2 -29.14 20.30 25.14
C LEU A 2 -27.67 20.72 24.85
N TRP A 3 -27.00 21.37 25.81
CA TRP A 3 -25.63 21.85 25.64
C TRP A 3 -24.60 20.73 25.47
N THR A 4 -24.77 19.62 26.19
CA THR A 4 -23.90 18.44 26.07
C THR A 4 -24.05 17.77 24.70
N VAL A 5 -25.27 17.75 24.15
CA VAL A 5 -25.52 17.24 22.80
C VAL A 5 -24.91 18.17 21.75
N LEU A 6 -25.04 19.49 21.92
CA LEU A 6 -24.50 20.48 20.98
C LEU A 6 -22.96 20.48 20.97
N PHE A 7 -22.33 20.33 22.14
CA PHE A 7 -20.89 20.16 22.27
C PHE A 7 -20.41 18.83 21.66
N ALA A 8 -21.13 17.73 21.87
CA ALA A 8 -20.80 16.45 21.25
C ALA A 8 -20.91 16.50 19.72
N LEU A 9 -21.95 17.16 19.17
CA LEU A 9 -22.11 17.35 17.73
C LEU A 9 -21.00 18.22 17.14
N LEU A 10 -20.58 19.28 17.84
CA LEU A 10 -19.44 20.11 17.45
C LEU A 10 -18.15 19.28 17.40
N LEU A 11 -17.88 18.48 18.43
CA LEU A 11 -16.71 17.60 18.48
C LEU A 11 -16.72 16.58 17.34
N ILE A 12 -17.86 15.96 17.04
CA ILE A 12 -17.99 15.03 15.92
C ILE A 12 -17.75 15.74 14.60
N LEU A 13 -18.34 16.92 14.36
CA LEU A 13 -18.12 17.70 13.14
C LEU A 13 -16.63 18.10 12.97
N VAL A 14 -15.97 18.51 14.05
CA VAL A 14 -14.53 18.81 14.03
C VAL A 14 -13.72 17.56 13.70
N LEU A 15 -14.03 16.41 14.30
CA LEU A 15 -13.29 15.17 14.06
C LEU A 15 -13.49 14.65 12.62
N GLN A 16 -14.70 14.79 12.08
CA GLN A 16 -15.01 14.46 10.68
C GLN A 16 -14.29 15.39 9.69
N THR A 17 -14.23 16.70 9.97
CA THR A 17 -13.51 17.65 9.10
C THR A 17 -12.00 17.43 9.13
N GLN A 18 -11.42 17.14 10.30
CA GLN A 18 -9.99 16.80 10.42
C GLN A 18 -9.65 15.50 9.65
N MET A 19 -10.48 14.46 9.79
CA MET A 19 -10.35 13.24 8.99
C MET A 19 -10.46 13.51 7.49
N PHE A 20 -11.42 14.34 7.07
CA PHE A 20 -11.63 14.64 5.66
C PHE A 20 -10.46 15.45 5.05
N VAL A 21 -9.92 16.42 5.79
CA VAL A 21 -8.73 17.17 5.38
C VAL A 21 -7.52 16.25 5.29
N CYS A 22 -7.30 15.39 6.28
CA CYS A 22 -6.22 14.40 6.27
C CYS A 22 -6.34 13.44 5.06
N LEU A 23 -7.55 12.93 4.80
CA LEU A 23 -7.80 12.04 3.67
C LEU A 23 -7.62 12.75 2.32
N LYS A 24 -8.06 14.02 2.22
CA LYS A 24 -7.82 14.85 1.04
C LYS A 24 -6.34 15.06 0.82
N GLU A 25 -5.57 15.37 1.86
CA GLU A 25 -4.14 15.61 1.77
C GLU A 25 -3.36 14.35 1.36
N LEU A 26 -3.78 13.18 1.86
CA LEU A 26 -3.27 11.89 1.39
C LEU A 26 -3.63 11.63 -0.08
N ARG A 27 -4.83 12.02 -0.53
CA ARG A 27 -5.25 11.90 -1.94
C ARG A 27 -4.48 12.87 -2.86
N THR A 28 -4.27 14.13 -2.46
CA THR A 28 -3.53 15.14 -3.26
C THR A 28 -2.05 14.80 -3.40
N ARG A 29 -1.43 14.21 -2.37
CA ARG A 29 -0.06 13.65 -2.49
C ARG A 29 0.05 12.55 -3.56
N HIS A 30 -1.04 11.83 -3.83
CA HIS A 30 -1.07 10.82 -4.89
C HIS A 30 -1.31 11.43 -6.28
N SER A 31 -1.99 12.58 -6.36
CA SER A 31 -2.41 13.20 -7.64
C SER A 31 -1.39 14.18 -8.24
N THR A 32 -0.37 14.63 -7.51
CA THR A 32 0.58 15.65 -7.98
C THR A 32 1.64 15.15 -8.96
N LEU A 33 1.62 13.86 -9.34
CA LEU A 33 2.50 13.27 -10.35
C LEU A 33 1.80 13.02 -11.71
N SER A 34 0.69 13.69 -11.99
CA SER A 34 -0.11 13.50 -13.19
C SER A 34 0.45 14.22 -14.42
N PHE A 35 1.71 13.96 -14.76
CA PHE A 35 2.13 13.99 -16.16
C PHE A 35 2.06 12.55 -16.67
N PRO A 36 1.55 12.29 -17.89
CA PRO A 36 1.50 10.94 -18.45
C PRO A 36 2.93 10.51 -18.83
N LEU A 37 3.71 10.16 -17.81
CA LEU A 37 4.99 9.47 -17.98
C LEU A 37 4.69 8.04 -18.44
N PRO A 38 5.52 7.48 -19.33
CA PRO A 38 5.39 6.08 -19.70
C PRO A 38 5.46 5.20 -18.44
N PRO A 39 4.65 4.13 -18.37
CA PRO A 39 4.74 3.16 -17.28
C PRO A 39 6.17 2.66 -17.17
N HIS A 40 6.69 2.59 -15.95
CA HIS A 40 8.04 2.07 -15.69
C HIS A 40 8.02 1.14 -14.49
N GLN A 41 9.03 0.27 -14.42
CA GLN A 41 9.22 -0.58 -13.25
C GLN A 41 9.85 0.27 -12.14
N ARG A 42 9.22 0.25 -10.96
CA ARG A 42 9.73 0.91 -9.76
C ARG A 42 9.69 -0.07 -8.60
N LEU A 43 10.34 0.30 -7.51
CA LEU A 43 10.31 -0.47 -6.28
C LEU A 43 8.88 -0.48 -5.71
N PRO A 44 8.51 -1.53 -4.96
CA PRO A 44 7.20 -1.56 -4.31
C PRO A 44 7.09 -0.41 -3.31
N GLY A 45 5.97 0.30 -3.36
CA GLY A 45 5.64 1.34 -2.38
C GLY A 45 5.09 0.76 -1.08
N ALA A 46 4.60 -0.48 -1.12
CA ALA A 46 4.23 -1.23 0.07
C ALA A 46 4.41 -2.75 -0.13
N ILE A 47 4.66 -3.45 0.98
CA ILE A 47 4.99 -4.87 1.02
C ILE A 47 4.10 -5.57 2.05
N ILE A 48 3.43 -6.65 1.65
CA ILE A 48 2.68 -7.54 2.55
C ILE A 48 3.63 -8.64 3.03
N ILE A 49 4.11 -8.50 4.26
CA ILE A 49 5.17 -9.36 4.83
C ILE A 49 4.67 -10.69 5.43
N GLY A 50 3.35 -10.85 5.65
CA GLY A 50 2.77 -11.98 6.36
C GLY A 50 1.50 -11.63 7.13
N VAL A 51 0.93 -12.52 7.96
CA VAL A 51 1.42 -13.86 8.33
C VAL A 51 0.76 -14.98 7.52
N ARG A 52 1.42 -16.15 7.43
CA ARG A 52 0.80 -17.34 6.84
C ARG A 52 -0.52 -17.65 7.55
N LYS A 53 -1.56 -17.97 6.77
CA LYS A 53 -2.94 -18.20 7.25
C LYS A 53 -3.63 -17.00 7.92
N GLY A 54 -3.03 -15.81 7.92
CA GLY A 54 -3.65 -14.57 8.43
C GLY A 54 -4.56 -13.85 7.43
N GLY A 55 -4.95 -14.50 6.33
CA GLY A 55 -5.80 -13.88 5.31
C GLY A 55 -5.08 -12.96 4.32
N THR A 56 -3.76 -13.04 4.19
CA THR A 56 -2.99 -12.20 3.24
C THR A 56 -3.40 -12.35 1.78
N ARG A 57 -3.96 -13.51 1.40
CA ARG A 57 -4.55 -13.72 0.08
C ARG A 57 -5.83 -12.90 -0.14
N ALA A 58 -6.73 -12.87 0.83
CA ALA A 58 -7.96 -12.10 0.74
C ALA A 58 -7.67 -10.59 0.70
N LEU A 59 -6.68 -10.14 1.49
CA LEU A 59 -6.19 -8.76 1.43
C LEU A 59 -5.64 -8.42 0.03
N LEU A 60 -4.84 -9.32 -0.55
CA LEU A 60 -4.29 -9.15 -1.89
C LEU A 60 -5.39 -9.06 -2.96
N GLU A 61 -6.38 -9.95 -2.92
CA GLU A 61 -7.51 -9.94 -3.86
C GLU A 61 -8.33 -8.65 -3.74
N MET A 62 -8.56 -8.16 -2.51
CA MET A 62 -9.27 -6.90 -2.28
C MET A 62 -8.49 -5.68 -2.78
N LEU A 63 -7.17 -5.64 -2.57
CA LEU A 63 -6.32 -4.55 -3.06
C LEU A 63 -6.21 -4.55 -4.58
N ASN A 64 -6.22 -5.72 -5.21
CA ASN A 64 -6.16 -5.86 -6.67
C ASN A 64 -7.43 -5.36 -7.39
N LEU A 65 -8.52 -5.09 -6.67
CA LEU A 65 -9.71 -4.44 -7.24
C LEU A 65 -9.53 -2.92 -7.42
N HIS A 66 -8.53 -2.31 -6.79
CA HIS A 66 -8.34 -0.88 -6.80
C HIS A 66 -7.58 -0.42 -8.06
N PRO A 67 -8.10 0.53 -8.86
CA PRO A 67 -7.48 0.95 -10.13
C PRO A 67 -6.09 1.58 -9.96
N ASP A 68 -5.84 2.20 -8.80
CA ASP A 68 -4.54 2.80 -8.46
C ASP A 68 -3.56 1.79 -7.81
N VAL A 69 -3.80 0.47 -7.90
CA VAL A 69 -2.93 -0.55 -7.28
C VAL A 69 -2.53 -1.61 -8.30
N GLU A 70 -1.25 -1.94 -8.33
CA GLU A 70 -0.68 -2.96 -9.21
C GLU A 70 0.17 -3.93 -8.40
N MET A 71 -0.16 -5.22 -8.48
CA MET A 71 0.48 -6.28 -7.70
C MET A 71 1.58 -7.00 -8.49
N ALA A 72 2.70 -7.30 -7.82
CA ALA A 72 3.67 -8.26 -8.33
C ALA A 72 3.05 -9.67 -8.45
N LYS A 73 3.25 -10.31 -9.60
CA LYS A 73 2.63 -11.62 -9.93
C LYS A 73 3.24 -12.80 -9.17
N ALA A 74 4.51 -12.69 -8.78
CA ALA A 74 5.26 -13.76 -8.14
C ALA A 74 5.78 -13.31 -6.77
N GLU A 75 5.83 -14.25 -5.82
CA GLU A 75 6.50 -14.03 -4.54
C GLU A 75 7.99 -13.84 -4.79
N VAL A 76 8.60 -12.85 -4.15
CA VAL A 76 10.02 -12.59 -4.30
C VAL A 76 10.77 -13.48 -3.32
N ASN A 77 11.55 -14.43 -3.84
CA ASN A 77 12.41 -15.26 -3.01
C ASN A 77 13.66 -14.47 -2.56
N LEU A 78 13.86 -14.37 -1.25
CA LEU A 78 15.02 -13.72 -0.61
C LEU A 78 16.36 -14.35 -0.97
N GLU A 79 16.40 -15.60 -1.45
CA GLU A 79 17.66 -16.23 -1.90
C GLU A 79 18.31 -15.49 -3.09
N HIS A 80 17.50 -14.72 -3.83
CA HIS A 80 17.98 -13.87 -4.92
C HIS A 80 18.44 -12.49 -4.45
N TYR A 81 18.44 -12.17 -3.15
CA TYR A 81 18.85 -10.86 -2.62
C TYR A 81 20.32 -10.51 -2.94
N ARG A 82 21.16 -11.51 -3.24
CA ARG A 82 22.52 -11.29 -3.78
C ARG A 82 22.51 -10.61 -5.16
N ARG A 83 21.42 -10.76 -5.92
CA ARG A 83 21.16 -10.02 -7.15
C ARG A 83 20.59 -8.67 -6.72
N ARG A 84 21.40 -7.63 -6.87
CA ARG A 84 21.19 -6.21 -6.50
C ARG A 84 19.74 -5.71 -6.71
N LEU A 85 19.40 -4.60 -6.07
CA LEU A 85 18.09 -3.90 -6.11
C LEU A 85 17.44 -3.80 -7.50
N ASP A 86 18.23 -3.76 -8.58
CA ASP A 86 17.76 -3.73 -9.95
C ASP A 86 17.01 -5.01 -10.35
N TRP A 87 17.44 -6.19 -9.88
CA TRP A 87 16.72 -7.44 -10.08
C TRP A 87 15.37 -7.41 -9.37
N TYR A 88 15.33 -6.90 -8.13
CA TYR A 88 14.07 -6.76 -7.39
C TYR A 88 13.10 -5.81 -8.11
N ARG A 89 13.60 -4.68 -8.60
CA ARG A 89 12.83 -3.75 -9.44
C ARG A 89 12.31 -4.43 -10.70
N SER A 90 13.10 -5.30 -11.33
CA SER A 90 12.68 -6.02 -12.54
C SER A 90 11.59 -7.06 -12.31
N GLN A 91 11.36 -7.49 -11.06
CA GLN A 91 10.24 -8.37 -10.71
C GLN A 91 8.91 -7.61 -10.56
N MET A 92 8.95 -6.27 -10.51
CA MET A 92 7.77 -5.45 -10.32
C MET A 92 7.02 -5.21 -11.64
N PRO A 93 5.69 -5.04 -11.59
CA PRO A 93 4.91 -4.65 -12.77
C PRO A 93 5.29 -3.25 -13.25
N LEU A 94 5.05 -3.00 -14.53
CA LEU A 94 5.03 -1.64 -15.06
C LEU A 94 3.84 -0.91 -14.44
N THR A 95 4.08 0.29 -13.90
CA THR A 95 3.03 1.04 -13.22
C THR A 95 3.09 2.51 -13.63
N SER A 96 1.91 3.12 -13.74
CA SER A 96 1.78 4.55 -14.06
C SER A 96 2.04 5.41 -12.82
N SER A 97 2.38 6.69 -12.98
CA SER A 97 2.85 7.52 -11.86
C SER A 97 1.87 7.66 -10.68
N GLY A 98 0.57 7.48 -10.93
CA GLY A 98 -0.49 7.52 -9.90
C GLY A 98 -0.91 6.15 -9.38
N GLN A 99 -0.29 5.05 -9.82
CA GLN A 99 -0.56 3.72 -9.26
C GLN A 99 0.41 3.41 -8.10
N LEU A 100 0.10 2.43 -7.27
CA LEU A 100 0.96 1.92 -6.20
C LEU A 100 1.41 0.51 -6.56
N THR A 101 2.71 0.29 -6.62
CA THR A 101 3.31 -1.04 -6.80
C THR A 101 3.32 -1.77 -5.46
N LEU A 102 2.74 -2.98 -5.42
CA LEU A 102 2.67 -3.82 -4.23
C LEU A 102 3.33 -5.18 -4.43
N GLU A 103 3.96 -5.69 -3.38
CA GLU A 103 4.54 -7.03 -3.33
C GLU A 103 4.01 -7.81 -2.12
N LYS A 104 3.89 -9.13 -2.23
CA LYS A 104 3.44 -10.00 -1.13
C LYS A 104 4.34 -11.22 -1.01
N THR A 105 5.03 -11.35 0.11
CA THR A 105 5.81 -12.54 0.47
C THR A 105 5.58 -12.86 1.95
N PRO A 106 4.71 -13.85 2.27
CA PRO A 106 4.33 -14.14 3.67
C PRO A 106 5.47 -14.72 4.51
N GLY A 107 6.55 -15.16 3.87
CA GLY A 107 7.75 -15.69 4.53
C GLY A 107 8.59 -14.61 5.23
N TYR A 108 8.43 -13.33 4.87
CA TYR A 108 9.20 -12.25 5.49
C TYR A 108 8.92 -12.11 7.00
N PHE A 109 7.70 -12.41 7.43
CA PHE A 109 7.34 -12.32 8.84
C PHE A 109 8.04 -13.37 9.71
N ALA A 110 8.40 -14.53 9.16
CA ALA A 110 8.90 -15.68 9.91
C ALA A 110 10.37 -15.97 9.63
N ILE A 111 11.21 -14.94 9.51
CA ILE A 111 12.67 -15.11 9.50
C ILE A 111 13.09 -15.53 10.92
N THR A 112 12.94 -16.81 11.24
CA THR A 112 13.49 -17.41 12.45
C THR A 112 14.97 -17.66 12.21
N SER A 113 15.83 -16.94 12.93
CA SER A 113 17.23 -17.34 13.11
C SER A 113 17.25 -18.68 13.86
N GLY A 114 17.39 -19.79 13.16
CA GLY A 114 17.46 -21.11 13.80
C GLY A 114 17.22 -22.25 12.83
N SER A 115 18.31 -22.66 12.17
CA SER A 115 18.55 -24.05 11.74
C SER A 115 18.56 -25.00 12.93
#